data_AF-A0A2M3ZMB0-F1
#
_entry.id   AF-A0A2M3ZMB0-F1
#
_cell.length_a   1.000
_cell.length_b   1.000
_cell.length_c   1.000
_cell.angle_alpha   90.00
_cell.angle_beta   90.00
_cell.angle_gamma   90.00
#
_symmetry.space_group_name_H-M   'P 1'
#
loop_
_entity.id
_entity.type
_entity.pdbx_description
1 polymer ?
#
loop_
_entity_poly.entity_id
_entity_poly.type
_entity_poly.pdbx_seq_one_letter_code
_entity_poly.pdbx_strand_id
1 'polypeptide(L)'
;MRQYYVGATFWFYLLLATSVNGEYYTSTDRMRQLIKLEQSLVNHLSRYIENGANHSLVLQRQRDELQKQLKVATAHDLLYVSHPVTAFLLINRLLTDWQKIGTQIGLDVRRYTFENIQMPTIEDVSGVVEALARLQDLYRIEPNKCSRDIGIDPPFDQALSALECYQVADHLSVAGFNSQSIRWFEEALHLWSTDYVRLTKIDVANELAQAL
;
A
#
# COMPACT_ATOMS: atom_id res chain seq x y z
N MET A 1 49.85 1.91 -28.87
CA MET A 1 49.10 1.34 -27.72
C MET A 1 48.24 2.36 -26.96
N ARG A 2 48.61 3.64 -26.84
CA ARG A 2 47.89 4.63 -26.01
C ARG A 2 46.52 5.11 -26.57
N GLN A 3 46.28 5.00 -27.87
CA GLN A 3 45.02 5.43 -28.51
C GLN A 3 43.85 4.44 -28.32
N TYR A 4 44.14 3.14 -28.15
CA TYR A 4 43.10 2.12 -27.95
C TYR A 4 42.43 2.23 -26.57
N TYR A 5 43.17 2.67 -25.55
CA TYR A 5 42.64 2.86 -24.20
C TYR A 5 41.65 4.03 -24.08
N VAL A 6 41.86 5.10 -24.86
CA VAL A 6 40.96 6.28 -24.85
C VAL A 6 39.63 5.96 -25.53
N GLY A 7 39.64 5.16 -26.59
CA GLY A 7 38.41 4.64 -27.19
C GLY A 7 37.65 3.71 -26.25
N ALA A 8 38.36 2.80 -25.58
CA ALA A 8 37.75 1.85 -24.65
C ALA A 8 37.13 2.52 -23.41
N THR A 9 37.77 3.56 -22.85
CA THR A 9 37.19 4.31 -21.74
C THR A 9 35.98 5.13 -22.18
N PHE A 10 36.01 5.74 -23.36
CA PHE A 10 34.87 6.49 -23.90
C PHE A 10 33.64 5.59 -24.12
N TRP A 11 33.84 4.38 -24.66
CA TRP A 11 32.78 3.39 -24.80
C TRP A 11 32.26 2.86 -23.45
N PHE A 12 33.13 2.73 -22.44
CA PHE A 12 32.74 2.33 -21.08
C PHE A 12 31.89 3.42 -20.38
N TYR A 13 32.25 4.70 -20.53
CA TYR A 13 31.44 5.82 -20.02
C TYR A 13 30.12 5.97 -20.77
N LEU A 14 30.07 5.66 -22.07
CA LEU A 14 28.84 5.70 -22.86
C LEU A 14 27.86 4.57 -22.48
N LEU A 15 28.39 3.39 -22.11
CA LEU A 15 27.63 2.25 -21.60
C LEU A 15 27.07 2.47 -20.18
N LEU A 16 27.76 3.25 -19.34
CA LEU A 16 27.29 3.64 -18.01
C LEU A 16 26.24 4.76 -18.03
N ALA A 17 26.17 5.55 -19.10
CA ALA A 17 25.25 6.69 -19.22
C ALA A 17 23.82 6.30 -19.65
N THR A 18 23.62 5.08 -20.14
CA THR A 18 22.31 4.61 -20.59
C THR A 18 21.71 3.64 -19.56
N SER A 19 20.50 3.95 -19.10
CA SER A 19 19.58 3.06 -18.36
C SER A 19 19.92 2.69 -16.91
N VAL A 20 19.89 3.65 -15.98
CA VAL A 20 19.67 3.32 -14.54
C VAL A 20 18.58 4.17 -13.89
N ASN A 21 18.34 5.40 -14.34
CA ASN A 21 17.38 6.30 -13.68
C ASN A 21 15.97 6.31 -14.29
N GLY A 22 15.73 5.74 -15.47
CA GLY A 22 14.43 5.85 -16.16
C GLY A 22 13.27 5.10 -15.48
N GLU A 23 13.53 3.90 -14.94
CA GLU A 23 12.48 3.03 -14.39
C GLU A 23 11.96 3.49 -13.02
N TYR A 24 12.85 4.04 -12.17
CA TYR A 24 12.47 4.53 -10.84
C TYR A 24 11.56 5.76 -10.90
N TYR A 25 11.93 6.77 -11.71
CA TYR A 25 11.08 7.96 -11.89
C TYR A 25 9.75 7.60 -12.55
N THR A 26 9.75 6.65 -13.50
CA THR A 26 8.50 6.15 -14.10
C THR A 26 7.60 5.42 -13.09
N SER A 27 8.18 4.65 -12.17
CA SER A 27 7.44 3.89 -11.16
C SER A 27 6.85 4.78 -10.06
N THR A 28 7.61 5.77 -9.60
CA THR A 28 7.12 6.74 -8.60
C THR A 28 6.04 7.65 -9.19
N ASP A 29 6.17 8.08 -10.45
CA ASP A 29 5.13 8.82 -11.16
C ASP A 29 3.84 8.01 -11.31
N ARG A 30 3.95 6.72 -11.66
CA ARG A 30 2.80 5.80 -11.73
C ARG A 30 2.13 5.64 -10.37
N MET A 31 2.89 5.52 -9.28
CA MET A 31 2.31 5.43 -7.93
C MET A 31 1.60 6.73 -7.53
N ARG A 32 2.11 7.91 -7.90
CA ARG A 32 1.42 9.18 -7.64
C ARG A 32 0.10 9.27 -8.42
N GLN A 33 0.04 8.70 -9.62
CA GLN A 33 -1.21 8.57 -10.37
C GLN A 33 -2.23 7.69 -9.65
N LEU A 34 -1.80 6.64 -8.93
CA LEU A 34 -2.72 5.81 -8.13
C LEU A 34 -3.40 6.60 -7.00
N ILE A 35 -2.73 7.60 -6.40
CA ILE A 35 -3.36 8.51 -5.43
C ILE A 35 -4.51 9.29 -6.09
N LYS A 36 -4.30 9.79 -7.32
CA LYS A 36 -5.36 10.49 -8.07
C LYS A 36 -6.52 9.58 -8.44
N LEU A 37 -6.23 8.33 -8.81
CA LEU A 37 -7.24 7.32 -9.08
C LEU A 37 -8.07 7.05 -7.82
N GLU A 38 -7.42 6.87 -6.68
CA GLU A 38 -8.12 6.69 -5.39
C GLU A 38 -8.96 7.91 -5.03
N GLN A 39 -8.44 9.12 -5.21
CA GLN A 39 -9.21 10.36 -5.02
C GLN A 39 -10.49 10.37 -5.87
N SER A 40 -10.39 9.95 -7.13
CA SER A 40 -11.52 9.84 -8.04
C SER A 40 -12.55 8.81 -7.55
N LEU A 41 -12.11 7.65 -7.05
CA LEU A 41 -12.97 6.64 -6.44
C LEU A 41 -13.67 7.16 -5.18
N VAL A 42 -12.96 7.85 -4.28
CA VAL A 42 -13.55 8.48 -3.07
C VAL A 42 -14.61 9.52 -3.45
N ASN A 43 -14.37 10.31 -4.48
CA ASN A 43 -15.35 11.27 -5.00
C ASN A 43 -16.57 10.58 -5.61
N HIS A 44 -16.39 9.43 -6.27
CA HIS A 44 -17.50 8.61 -6.73
C HIS A 44 -18.32 8.10 -5.54
N LEU A 45 -17.67 7.50 -4.54
CA LEU A 45 -18.33 6.99 -3.34
C LEU A 45 -19.10 8.09 -2.60
N SER A 46 -18.52 9.29 -2.48
CA SER A 46 -19.18 10.44 -1.84
C SER A 46 -20.46 10.81 -2.58
N ARG A 47 -20.42 10.93 -3.92
CA ARG A 47 -21.62 11.20 -4.72
C ARG A 47 -22.65 10.07 -4.64
N TYR A 48 -22.21 8.82 -4.57
CA TYR A 48 -23.11 7.68 -4.40
C TYR A 48 -23.86 7.77 -3.06
N ILE A 49 -23.16 8.11 -1.97
CA ILE A 49 -23.75 8.28 -0.63
C ILE A 49 -24.69 9.49 -0.59
N GLU A 50 -24.34 10.61 -1.26
CA GLU A 50 -25.17 11.82 -1.30
C GLU A 50 -26.44 11.65 -2.13
N ASN A 51 -26.36 10.92 -3.26
CA ASN A 51 -27.49 10.72 -4.18
C ASN A 51 -28.40 9.56 -3.77
N GLY A 52 -27.85 8.53 -3.13
CA GLY A 52 -28.65 7.46 -2.56
C GLY A 52 -29.25 7.92 -1.24
N ALA A 53 -30.56 7.75 -1.05
CA ALA A 53 -31.18 7.86 0.30
C ALA A 53 -30.64 6.81 1.32
N ASN A 54 -29.59 6.06 0.94
CA ASN A 54 -28.92 5.03 1.72
C ASN A 54 -27.88 5.66 2.66
N HIS A 55 -28.34 5.99 3.86
CA HIS A 55 -27.53 6.42 5.01
C HIS A 55 -26.79 5.25 5.65
N SER A 56 -26.05 4.46 4.86
CA SER A 56 -25.21 3.41 5.44
C SER A 56 -24.10 4.08 6.24
N LEU A 57 -24.26 4.08 7.57
CA LEU A 57 -23.25 4.61 8.50
C LEU A 57 -21.90 3.91 8.28
N VAL A 58 -21.90 2.65 7.86
CA VAL A 58 -20.69 1.90 7.53
C VAL A 58 -19.98 2.52 6.31
N LEU A 59 -20.69 2.76 5.22
CA LEU A 59 -20.09 3.38 4.01
C LEU A 59 -19.62 4.81 4.29
N GLN A 60 -20.35 5.57 5.11
CA GLN A 60 -19.93 6.91 5.53
C GLN A 60 -18.62 6.87 6.33
N ARG A 61 -18.52 5.98 7.33
CA ARG A 61 -17.30 5.78 8.12
C ARG A 61 -16.12 5.37 7.23
N GLN A 62 -16.32 4.42 6.32
CA GLN A 62 -15.29 3.98 5.37
C GLN A 62 -14.84 5.13 4.45
N ARG A 63 -15.79 5.93 3.93
CA ARG A 63 -15.48 7.11 3.12
C ARG A 63 -14.67 8.13 3.91
N ASP A 64 -15.08 8.44 5.13
CA ASP A 64 -14.40 9.44 5.97
C ASP A 64 -12.96 8.99 6.33
N GLU A 65 -12.78 7.70 6.62
CA GLU A 65 -11.45 7.12 6.85
C GLU A 65 -10.56 7.21 5.60
N LEU A 66 -11.08 6.84 4.43
CA LEU A 66 -10.38 6.98 3.15
C LEU A 66 -10.01 8.44 2.86
N GLN A 67 -10.92 9.39 3.12
CA GLN A 67 -10.64 10.81 2.93
C GLN A 67 -9.52 11.31 3.85
N LYS A 68 -9.49 10.86 5.11
CA LYS A 68 -8.42 11.22 6.05
C LYS A 68 -7.06 10.70 5.55
N GLN A 69 -7.00 9.45 5.13
CA GLN A 69 -5.78 8.83 4.61
C GLN A 69 -5.32 9.54 3.32
N LEU A 70 -6.25 9.80 2.40
CA LEU A 70 -5.99 10.47 1.13
C LEU A 70 -5.50 11.92 1.33
N LYS A 71 -5.97 12.64 2.34
CA LYS A 71 -5.48 13.99 2.66
C LYS A 71 -3.99 13.99 2.97
N VAL A 72 -3.51 13.00 3.74
CA VAL A 72 -2.09 12.84 4.05
C VAL A 72 -1.30 12.47 2.80
N ALA A 73 -1.81 11.50 2.02
CA ALA A 73 -1.18 11.06 0.78
C ALA A 73 -1.07 12.18 -0.26
N THR A 74 -2.09 13.02 -0.42
CA THR A 74 -2.09 14.13 -1.39
C THR A 74 -1.18 15.27 -0.96
N ALA A 75 -1.07 15.54 0.34
CA ALA A 75 -0.20 16.58 0.87
C ALA A 75 1.30 16.26 0.71
N HIS A 76 1.65 14.98 0.74
CA HIS A 76 3.03 14.49 0.67
C HIS A 76 3.18 13.37 -0.36
N ASP A 77 2.65 13.56 -1.56
CA ASP A 77 2.49 12.53 -2.60
C ASP A 77 3.77 11.75 -2.89
N LEU A 78 4.88 12.45 -3.13
CA LEU A 78 6.16 11.85 -3.45
C LEU A 78 6.72 11.02 -2.29
N LEU A 79 6.66 11.55 -1.07
CA LEU A 79 7.15 10.86 0.12
C LEU A 79 6.27 9.64 0.44
N TYR A 80 4.95 9.77 0.28
CA TYR A 80 3.98 8.71 0.54
C TYR A 80 4.20 7.52 -0.40
N VAL A 81 4.43 7.77 -1.69
CA VAL A 81 4.66 6.67 -2.65
C VAL A 81 6.07 6.12 -2.62
N SER A 82 7.04 6.88 -2.12
CA SER A 82 8.44 6.42 -2.01
C SER A 82 8.65 5.55 -0.78
N HIS A 83 7.81 5.68 0.24
CA HIS A 83 7.89 4.86 1.44
C HIS A 83 7.24 3.48 1.18
N PRO A 84 7.99 2.36 1.33
CA PRO A 84 7.52 1.05 0.89
C PRO A 84 6.23 0.56 1.57
N VAL A 85 6.04 0.90 2.85
CA VAL A 85 4.85 0.47 3.60
C VAL A 85 3.60 1.20 3.11
N THR A 86 3.67 2.51 2.89
CA THR A 86 2.55 3.31 2.40
C THR A 86 2.26 3.01 0.92
N ALA A 87 3.30 2.71 0.14
CA ALA A 87 3.15 2.16 -1.21
C ALA A 87 2.37 0.83 -1.20
N PHE A 88 2.75 -0.11 -0.32
CA PHE A 88 2.03 -1.37 -0.15
C PHE A 88 0.57 -1.15 0.25
N LEU A 89 0.33 -0.31 1.26
CA LEU A 89 -1.01 0.02 1.74
C LEU A 89 -1.90 0.60 0.64
N LEU A 90 -1.39 1.53 -0.18
CA LEU A 90 -2.13 2.12 -1.28
C LEU A 90 -2.57 1.07 -2.31
N ILE A 91 -1.64 0.22 -2.76
CA ILE A 91 -1.92 -0.81 -3.77
C ILE A 91 -2.89 -1.85 -3.19
N ASN A 92 -2.63 -2.31 -1.96
CA ASN A 92 -3.46 -3.30 -1.30
C ASN A 92 -4.90 -2.79 -1.12
N ARG A 93 -5.07 -1.53 -0.71
CA ARG A 93 -6.39 -0.90 -0.55
C ARG A 93 -7.13 -0.78 -1.89
N LEU A 94 -6.45 -0.38 -2.95
CA LEU A 94 -7.00 -0.35 -4.32
C LEU A 94 -7.45 -1.74 -4.79
N LEU A 95 -6.71 -2.79 -4.48
CA LEU A 95 -7.06 -4.15 -4.93
C LEU A 95 -8.13 -4.81 -4.08
N THR A 96 -8.09 -4.64 -2.77
CA THR A 96 -8.88 -5.45 -1.83
C THR A 96 -10.09 -4.67 -1.31
N ASP A 97 -9.86 -3.52 -0.71
CA ASP A 97 -10.93 -2.75 -0.05
C ASP A 97 -11.83 -2.07 -1.06
N TRP A 98 -11.26 -1.48 -2.11
CA TRP A 98 -12.06 -0.94 -3.19
C TRP A 98 -12.85 -2.01 -3.93
N GLN A 99 -12.35 -3.24 -4.05
CA GLN A 99 -13.15 -4.34 -4.58
C GLN A 99 -14.38 -4.61 -3.69
N LYS A 100 -14.23 -4.63 -2.36
CA LYS A 100 -15.37 -4.78 -1.43
C LYS A 100 -16.36 -3.62 -1.55
N ILE A 101 -15.88 -2.37 -1.50
CA ILE A 101 -16.72 -1.17 -1.64
C ILE A 101 -17.47 -1.19 -2.97
N GLY A 102 -16.76 -1.54 -4.05
CA GLY A 102 -17.34 -1.68 -5.39
C GLY A 102 -18.53 -2.64 -5.43
N THR A 103 -18.39 -3.81 -4.82
CA THR A 103 -19.50 -4.78 -4.73
C THR A 103 -20.71 -4.22 -3.96
N GLN A 104 -20.48 -3.40 -2.93
CA GLN A 104 -21.55 -2.80 -2.13
C GLN A 104 -22.30 -1.69 -2.88
N ILE A 105 -21.62 -0.96 -3.77
CA ILE A 105 -22.21 0.16 -4.53
C ILE A 105 -22.56 -0.21 -5.98
N GLY A 106 -22.35 -1.46 -6.39
CA GLY A 106 -22.60 -1.92 -7.76
C GLY A 106 -21.58 -1.39 -8.79
N LEU A 107 -20.37 -1.02 -8.35
CA LEU A 107 -19.29 -0.53 -9.19
C LEU A 107 -18.27 -1.65 -9.47
N ASP A 108 -18.06 -1.97 -10.75
CA ASP A 108 -16.96 -2.84 -11.17
C ASP A 108 -15.64 -2.06 -11.16
N VAL A 109 -14.96 -2.06 -10.01
CA VAL A 109 -13.73 -1.29 -9.82
C VAL A 109 -12.58 -1.82 -10.68
N ARG A 110 -12.57 -3.11 -11.05
CA ARG A 110 -11.51 -3.66 -11.91
C ARG A 110 -11.52 -3.06 -13.31
N ARG A 111 -12.69 -2.61 -13.77
CA ARG A 111 -12.86 -1.88 -15.04
C ARG A 111 -12.82 -0.36 -14.87
N TYR A 112 -12.70 0.12 -13.64
CA TYR A 112 -12.63 1.55 -13.37
C TYR A 112 -11.30 2.12 -13.84
N THR A 113 -11.38 3.24 -14.56
CA THR A 113 -10.21 3.98 -15.04
C THR A 113 -10.46 5.47 -14.87
N PHE A 114 -9.43 6.21 -14.50
CA PHE A 114 -9.49 7.67 -14.36
C PHE A 114 -8.28 8.30 -15.06
N GLU A 115 -8.50 9.22 -16.01
CA GLU A 115 -7.40 9.86 -16.78
C GLU A 115 -6.41 8.87 -17.42
N ASN A 116 -6.92 7.73 -17.94
CA ASN A 116 -6.13 6.61 -18.46
C ASN A 116 -5.29 5.85 -17.42
N ILE A 117 -5.47 6.13 -16.13
CA ILE A 117 -4.88 5.39 -15.02
C ILE A 117 -5.76 4.17 -14.76
N GLN A 118 -5.14 2.99 -14.78
CA GLN A 118 -5.78 1.71 -14.51
C GLN A 118 -5.55 1.29 -13.06
N MET A 119 -6.44 0.42 -12.55
CA MET A 119 -6.21 -0.23 -11.26
C MET A 119 -4.89 -1.00 -11.26
N PRO A 120 -4.19 -1.05 -10.11
CA PRO A 120 -3.03 -1.91 -9.98
C PRO A 120 -3.41 -3.39 -10.05
N THR A 121 -2.40 -4.24 -10.16
CA THR A 121 -2.49 -5.69 -10.30
C THR A 121 -1.85 -6.42 -9.11
N ILE A 122 -2.08 -7.72 -8.98
CA ILE A 122 -1.51 -8.54 -7.90
C ILE A 122 0.02 -8.60 -8.02
N GLU A 123 0.53 -8.51 -9.25
CA GLU A 123 1.94 -8.40 -9.57
C GLU A 123 2.55 -7.10 -9.02
N ASP A 124 1.82 -5.98 -9.07
CA ASP A 124 2.28 -4.71 -8.49
C ASP A 124 2.41 -4.82 -6.95
N VAL A 125 1.52 -5.56 -6.27
CA VAL A 125 1.65 -5.83 -4.81
C VAL A 125 2.91 -6.65 -4.54
N SER A 126 3.11 -7.73 -5.31
CA SER A 126 4.25 -8.62 -5.14
C SER A 126 5.56 -7.86 -5.33
N GLY A 127 5.64 -6.99 -6.35
CA GLY A 127 6.80 -6.14 -6.58
C GLY A 127 7.10 -5.19 -5.41
N VAL A 128 6.09 -4.56 -4.81
CA VAL A 128 6.30 -3.68 -3.65
C VAL A 128 6.68 -4.46 -2.39
N VAL A 129 6.06 -5.63 -2.16
CA VAL A 129 6.41 -6.50 -1.03
C VAL A 129 7.85 -7.02 -1.13
N GLU A 130 8.29 -7.42 -2.32
CA GLU A 130 9.69 -7.80 -2.55
C GLU A 130 10.65 -6.63 -2.33
N ALA A 131 10.30 -5.43 -2.81
CA ALA A 131 11.11 -4.23 -2.60
C ALA A 131 11.24 -3.90 -1.10
N LEU A 132 10.14 -4.00 -0.34
CA LEU A 132 10.13 -3.86 1.11
C LEU A 132 11.07 -4.88 1.77
N ALA A 133 10.97 -6.17 1.41
CA ALA A 133 11.83 -7.20 1.98
C ALA A 133 13.32 -6.98 1.66
N ARG A 134 13.65 -6.53 0.43
CA ARG A 134 15.03 -6.19 0.06
C ARG A 134 15.59 -5.06 0.92
N LEU A 135 14.80 -4.02 1.19
CA LEU A 135 15.20 -2.92 2.07
C LEU A 135 15.35 -3.39 3.52
N GLN A 136 14.42 -4.22 4.01
CA GLN A 136 14.51 -4.81 5.34
C GLN A 136 15.79 -5.61 5.51
N ASP A 137 16.15 -6.44 4.53
CA ASP A 137 17.39 -7.23 4.60
C ASP A 137 18.64 -6.36 4.51
N LEU A 138 18.65 -5.35 3.63
CA LEU A 138 19.78 -4.44 3.47
C LEU A 138 20.08 -3.66 4.75
N TYR A 139 19.04 -3.14 5.40
CA TYR A 139 19.16 -2.30 6.60
C TYR A 139 18.93 -3.07 7.90
N ARG A 140 18.69 -4.38 7.83
CA ARG A 140 18.39 -5.27 8.96
C ARG A 140 17.23 -4.75 9.82
N ILE A 141 16.18 -4.27 9.16
CA ILE A 141 14.98 -3.73 9.80
C ILE A 141 14.05 -4.91 10.15
N GLU A 142 13.60 -4.94 11.40
CA GLU A 142 12.63 -5.93 11.87
C GLU A 142 11.20 -5.58 11.40
N PRO A 143 10.32 -6.58 11.16
CA PRO A 143 8.93 -6.33 10.76
C PRO A 143 8.16 -5.42 11.71
N ASN A 144 8.40 -5.51 13.03
CA ASN A 144 7.80 -4.64 14.04
C ASN A 144 8.07 -3.14 13.79
N LYS A 145 9.24 -2.78 13.25
CA LYS A 145 9.59 -1.42 12.90
C LYS A 145 8.84 -0.94 11.66
N CYS A 146 8.60 -1.86 10.73
CA CYS A 146 7.81 -1.59 9.53
C CYS A 146 6.30 -1.63 9.77
N SER A 147 5.82 -2.30 10.83
CA SER A 147 4.39 -2.39 11.14
C SER A 147 3.93 -1.34 12.15
N ARG A 148 4.74 -1.05 13.18
CA ARG A 148 4.35 -0.22 14.34
C ARG A 148 5.13 1.09 14.46
N ASP A 149 6.42 1.07 14.13
CA ASP A 149 7.31 2.22 14.37
C ASP A 149 7.60 3.04 13.09
N ILE A 150 6.70 3.01 12.11
CA ILE A 150 6.79 3.81 10.87
C ILE A 150 6.83 5.32 11.20
N GLY A 151 6.27 5.72 12.35
CA GLY A 151 6.14 7.11 12.81
C GLY A 151 7.39 7.77 13.41
N ILE A 152 8.61 7.30 13.09
CA ILE A 152 9.82 8.08 13.46
C ILE A 152 10.09 9.21 12.45
N ASP A 153 9.57 9.11 11.22
CA ASP A 153 9.64 10.17 10.22
C ASP A 153 8.23 10.71 9.91
N PRO A 154 7.82 11.85 10.51
CA PRO A 154 6.61 12.56 10.12
C PRO A 154 6.62 12.81 8.60
N PRO A 155 5.50 12.58 7.88
CA PRO A 155 4.12 12.69 8.38
C PRO A 155 3.28 11.39 8.31
N PHE A 156 3.89 10.20 8.31
CA PHE A 156 3.17 8.94 8.08
C PHE A 156 3.01 8.08 9.35
N ASP A 157 1.84 8.18 10.00
CA ASP A 157 1.50 7.39 11.20
C ASP A 157 0.73 6.08 10.88
N GLN A 158 0.85 5.56 9.66
CA GLN A 158 0.01 4.46 9.18
C GLN A 158 0.59 3.10 9.57
N ALA A 159 0.23 2.60 10.76
CA ALA A 159 0.60 1.26 11.21
C ALA A 159 -0.09 0.16 10.39
N LEU A 160 0.62 -0.96 10.17
CA LEU A 160 0.04 -2.15 9.54
C LEU A 160 -0.83 -2.91 10.54
N SER A 161 -2.01 -3.31 10.10
CA SER A 161 -2.87 -4.26 10.80
C SER A 161 -2.29 -5.68 10.77
N ALA A 162 -2.82 -6.56 11.62
CA ALA A 162 -2.47 -7.98 11.62
C ALA A 162 -2.74 -8.64 10.24
N LEU A 163 -3.84 -8.25 9.59
CA LEU A 163 -4.20 -8.76 8.25
C LEU A 163 -3.18 -8.32 7.19
N GLU A 164 -2.77 -7.05 7.22
CA GLU A 164 -1.78 -6.53 6.27
C GLU A 164 -0.40 -7.19 6.48
N CYS A 165 0.01 -7.42 7.73
CA CYS A 165 1.23 -8.18 8.04
C CYS A 165 1.15 -9.62 7.51
N TYR A 166 -0.01 -10.28 7.64
CA TYR A 166 -0.25 -11.59 7.06
C TYR A 166 -0.14 -11.57 5.53
N GLN A 167 -0.74 -10.59 4.86
CA GLN A 167 -0.67 -10.45 3.41
C GLN A 167 0.78 -10.27 2.93
N VAL A 168 1.57 -9.43 3.61
CA VAL A 168 3.01 -9.29 3.31
C VAL A 168 3.72 -10.65 3.45
N ALA A 169 3.46 -11.38 4.53
CA ALA A 169 4.06 -12.69 4.76
C ALA A 169 3.69 -13.72 3.67
N ASP A 170 2.42 -13.74 3.25
CA ASP A 170 1.90 -14.64 2.23
C ASP A 170 2.56 -14.37 0.86
N HIS A 171 2.62 -13.11 0.45
CA HIS A 171 3.32 -12.71 -0.77
C HIS A 171 4.81 -13.11 -0.76
N LEU A 172 5.50 -12.92 0.38
CA LEU A 172 6.90 -13.33 0.53
C LEU A 172 7.09 -14.85 0.48
N SER A 173 6.14 -15.61 1.02
CA SER A 173 6.17 -17.07 0.97
C SER A 173 6.07 -17.56 -0.48
N VAL A 174 5.12 -17.02 -1.25
CA VAL A 174 4.94 -17.35 -2.67
C VAL A 174 6.18 -16.97 -3.50
N ALA A 175 6.82 -15.84 -3.18
CA ALA A 175 8.03 -15.38 -3.86
C ALA A 175 9.33 -16.10 -3.41
N GLY A 176 9.26 -17.04 -2.45
CA GLY A 176 10.39 -17.84 -1.99
C GLY A 176 11.26 -17.20 -0.91
N PHE A 177 10.87 -16.04 -0.38
CA PHE A 177 11.52 -15.33 0.73
C PHE A 177 11.09 -15.92 2.08
N ASN A 178 11.36 -17.21 2.30
CA ASN A 178 10.82 -17.96 3.43
C ASN A 178 11.25 -17.41 4.81
N SER A 179 12.50 -16.98 4.97
CA SER A 179 13.00 -16.48 6.26
C SER A 179 12.44 -15.10 6.63
N GLN A 180 12.15 -14.26 5.63
CA GLN A 180 11.46 -12.98 5.81
C GLN A 180 9.98 -13.23 6.08
N SER A 181 9.35 -14.12 5.32
CA SER A 181 7.94 -14.50 5.45
C SER A 181 7.59 -14.99 6.86
N ILE A 182 8.40 -15.90 7.44
CA ILE A 182 8.18 -16.39 8.82
C ILE A 182 8.14 -15.23 9.83
N ARG A 183 9.09 -14.28 9.74
CA ARG A 183 9.14 -13.13 10.66
C ARG A 183 7.91 -12.22 10.53
N TRP A 184 7.38 -12.07 9.32
CA TRP A 184 6.13 -11.32 9.09
C TRP A 184 4.89 -12.07 9.59
N PHE A 185 4.85 -13.41 9.48
CA PHE A 185 3.80 -14.21 10.09
C PHE A 185 3.81 -14.12 11.62
N GLU A 186 5.00 -14.14 12.23
CA GLU A 186 5.16 -13.96 13.69
C GLU A 186 4.63 -12.59 14.13
N GLU A 187 4.95 -11.51 13.41
CA GLU A 187 4.44 -10.17 13.70
C GLU A 187 2.92 -10.07 13.49
N ALA A 188 2.37 -10.69 12.44
CA ALA A 188 0.93 -10.76 12.21
C ALA A 188 0.21 -11.46 13.37
N LEU A 189 0.75 -12.59 13.83
CA LEU A 189 0.21 -13.34 14.97
C LEU A 189 0.31 -12.53 16.27
N HIS A 190 1.42 -11.82 16.47
CA HIS A 190 1.60 -10.93 17.61
C HIS A 190 0.53 -9.83 17.64
N LEU A 191 0.35 -9.09 16.54
CA LEU A 191 -0.66 -8.04 16.44
C LEU A 191 -2.08 -8.58 16.65
N TRP A 192 -2.39 -9.69 16.00
CA TRP A 192 -3.67 -10.39 16.19
C TRP A 192 -3.90 -10.70 17.67
N SER A 193 -2.95 -11.35 18.33
CA SER A 193 -3.08 -11.68 19.76
C SER A 193 -3.27 -10.45 20.66
N THR A 194 -2.59 -9.34 20.35
CA THR A 194 -2.73 -8.10 21.14
C THR A 194 -4.11 -7.45 20.98
N ASP A 195 -4.73 -7.57 19.80
CA ASP A 195 -6.09 -7.07 19.57
C ASP A 195 -7.14 -7.87 20.35
N TYR A 196 -7.01 -9.22 20.40
CA TYR A 196 -7.88 -10.05 21.24
C TYR A 196 -7.74 -9.76 22.73
N VAL A 197 -6.53 -9.46 23.21
CA VAL A 197 -6.30 -9.09 24.61
C VAL A 197 -6.95 -7.73 24.94
N ARG A 198 -7.10 -6.84 23.96
CA ARG A 198 -7.76 -5.53 24.13
C ARG A 198 -9.28 -5.57 24.05
N LEU A 199 -9.86 -6.63 23.47
CA LEU A 199 -11.32 -6.80 23.34
C LEU A 199 -11.97 -7.05 24.71
N THR A 200 -12.77 -6.11 25.19
CA THR A 200 -13.52 -6.26 26.44
C THR A 200 -14.92 -6.82 26.21
N LYS A 201 -15.54 -7.36 27.27
CA LYS A 201 -16.94 -7.81 27.24
C LYS A 201 -17.92 -6.70 26.83
N ILE A 202 -17.57 -5.43 27.09
CA ILE A 202 -18.37 -4.27 26.75
C ILE A 202 -18.32 -4.01 25.25
N ASP A 203 -17.13 -4.13 24.64
CA ASP A 203 -16.96 -3.94 23.19
C ASP A 203 -17.77 -4.97 22.41
N VAL A 204 -17.72 -6.25 22.82
CA VAL A 204 -18.52 -7.32 22.21
C VAL A 204 -20.02 -7.06 22.37
N ALA A 205 -20.47 -6.58 23.54
CA ALA A 205 -21.88 -6.26 23.77
C ALA A 205 -22.37 -5.09 22.89
N ASN A 206 -21.53 -4.07 22.68
CA ASN A 206 -21.85 -2.91 21.84
C ASN A 206 -21.91 -3.27 20.35
N GLU A 207 -20.99 -4.10 19.87
CA GLU A 207 -21.02 -4.60 18.49
C GLU A 207 -22.25 -5.48 18.23
N LEU A 208 -22.60 -6.37 19.17
CA LEU A 208 -23.83 -7.17 19.09
C LEU A 208 -25.10 -6.31 19.09
N ALA A 209 -25.12 -5.23 19.87
CA ALA A 209 -26.26 -4.31 19.91
C ALA A 209 -26.39 -3.45 18.63
N GLN A 210 -25.30 -3.22 17.90
CA GLN A 210 -25.34 -2.55 16.59
C GLN A 210 -25.74 -3.49 15.45
N ALA A 211 -25.55 -4.81 15.63
CA ALA A 211 -25.88 -5.84 14.65
C ALA A 211 -27.32 -6.37 14.75
N LEU A 212 -28.02 -6.11 15.86
CA LEU A 212 -29.42 -6.47 16.12
C LEU A 212 -30.35 -5.28 15.86
#